data_AF-A0A9D8S6K9-F1
#
_entry.id   AF-A0A9D8S6K9-F1
#
_cell.length_a   1.000
_cell.length_b   1.000
_cell.length_c   1.000
_cell.angle_alpha   90.00
_cell.angle_beta   90.00
_cell.angle_gamma   90.00
#
_symmetry.space_group_name_H-M   'P 1'
#
loop_
_entity.id
_entity.type
_entity.pdbx_description
1 polymer ?
#
loop_
_entity_poly.entity_id
_entity_poly.type
_entity_poly.pdbx_seq_one_letter_code
_entity_poly.pdbx_strand_id
1 'polypeptide(L)'
;MKEYFINIQLFAAGEVVNATTSENLSAEMKTFYDKTLITLASPYLVHDQFGQKRDIPKNGGKIIEFRKFSSLPKALTPLTEGVTPTGNKLNVSSISATVEQYGDYIEQTDLLELTAVDNTIVEATKQLASQAGLTMDTIVRNEIVGGTNVLYCPKVNGETETAVTSRGAIDSTCLLRVKDVFKAAAELKAMNAPKIDGYYVGIIHPYVAYDLMQEAGNQWMEVQKYATPENMLKGEIGCLGGVRFVESTEAKIWNEGANGAAVFATLIIGADAYGVTSVTGGGIEHIVKQKGYGNDPLNQRSSIGWKGLKTAKRLVEEYLIRIESGSAFSATAKAN
;
A
#
# COMPACT_ATOMS: atom_id res chain seq x y z
N MET A 1 1.73 -94.77 -33.87
CA MET A 1 0.53 -94.20 -33.21
C MET A 1 0.85 -92.73 -32.96
N LYS A 2 0.06 -91.80 -33.51
CA LYS A 2 0.36 -90.36 -33.46
C LYS A 2 0.10 -89.82 -32.04
N GLU A 3 1.11 -89.26 -31.40
CA GLU A 3 0.92 -88.34 -30.27
C GLU A 3 0.98 -86.91 -30.82
N TYR A 4 -0.14 -86.19 -30.70
CA TYR A 4 -0.24 -84.78 -31.02
C TYR A 4 0.10 -83.99 -29.75
N PHE A 5 1.25 -83.32 -29.73
CA PHE A 5 1.61 -82.37 -28.68
C PHE A 5 0.79 -81.09 -28.86
N ILE A 6 -0.19 -80.87 -27.98
CA ILE A 6 -0.86 -79.58 -27.84
C ILE A 6 0.08 -78.69 -27.01
N ASN A 7 0.69 -77.71 -27.66
CA ASN A 7 1.53 -76.71 -26.99
C ASN A 7 0.62 -75.72 -26.24
N ILE A 8 0.55 -75.87 -24.90
CA ILE A 8 -0.25 -75.01 -24.01
C ILE A 8 0.19 -73.53 -24.04
N GLN A 9 1.37 -73.20 -24.59
CA GLN A 9 1.83 -71.82 -24.72
C GLN A 9 1.12 -71.01 -25.83
N LEU A 10 0.25 -71.61 -26.63
CA LEU A 10 -0.57 -70.88 -27.61
C LEU A 10 -1.73 -70.08 -26.97
N PHE A 11 -2.02 -70.27 -25.66
CA PHE A 11 -2.98 -69.47 -24.90
C PHE A 11 -2.34 -68.31 -24.10
N ALA A 12 -1.03 -68.09 -24.21
CA ALA A 12 -0.39 -66.88 -23.68
C ALA A 12 -0.53 -65.69 -24.65
N ALA A 13 -1.68 -65.56 -25.30
CA ALA A 13 -2.03 -64.40 -26.10
C ALA A 13 -2.41 -63.25 -25.15
N GLY A 14 -1.61 -62.19 -25.19
CA GLY A 14 -1.95 -60.90 -24.61
C GLY A 14 -1.48 -60.74 -23.17
N GLU A 15 -0.27 -60.23 -23.01
CA GLU A 15 -0.07 -59.22 -21.97
C GLU A 15 -1.05 -58.07 -22.26
N VAL A 16 -2.29 -58.18 -21.78
CA VAL A 16 -3.20 -57.03 -21.65
C VAL A 16 -2.69 -56.24 -20.45
N VAL A 17 -1.56 -55.57 -20.65
CA VAL A 17 -1.08 -54.57 -19.71
C VAL A 17 -2.01 -53.38 -19.91
N ASN A 18 -2.89 -53.17 -18.94
CA ASN A 18 -3.64 -51.91 -18.83
C ASN A 18 -2.62 -50.78 -18.68
N ALA A 19 -2.36 -50.07 -19.78
CA ALA A 19 -1.47 -48.92 -19.81
C ALA A 19 -2.28 -47.63 -19.64
N THR A 20 -1.65 -46.57 -19.16
CA THR A 20 -2.27 -45.24 -18.98
C THR A 20 -2.73 -44.60 -20.30
N THR A 21 -2.56 -45.26 -21.44
CA THR A 21 -3.00 -44.80 -22.76
C THR A 21 -4.15 -45.64 -23.35
N SER A 22 -4.66 -46.64 -22.63
CA SER A 22 -5.75 -47.50 -23.09
C SER A 22 -7.10 -46.76 -23.08
N GLU A 23 -7.82 -46.76 -24.22
CA GLU A 23 -9.05 -45.96 -24.44
C GLU A 23 -10.17 -46.20 -23.41
N ASN A 24 -10.21 -47.37 -22.76
CA ASN A 24 -11.19 -47.73 -21.74
C ASN A 24 -10.81 -47.33 -20.30
N LEU A 25 -9.62 -46.79 -20.05
CA LEU A 25 -9.16 -46.32 -18.72
C LEU A 25 -9.02 -44.79 -18.63
N SER A 26 -9.31 -44.05 -19.70
CA SER A 26 -9.26 -42.57 -19.67
C SER A 26 -10.29 -41.96 -18.71
N ALA A 27 -11.41 -42.66 -18.46
CA ALA A 27 -12.39 -42.30 -17.44
C ALA A 27 -11.89 -42.51 -15.99
N GLU A 28 -10.89 -43.37 -15.79
CA GLU A 28 -10.19 -43.53 -14.50
C GLU A 28 -9.04 -42.53 -14.32
N MET A 29 -8.49 -41.98 -15.41
CA MET A 29 -7.55 -40.87 -15.37
C MET A 29 -8.28 -39.56 -15.06
N LYS A 30 -8.65 -39.38 -13.78
CA LYS A 30 -9.05 -38.07 -13.27
C LYS A 30 -7.88 -37.11 -13.43
N THR A 31 -8.14 -35.92 -13.99
CA THR A 31 -7.18 -34.82 -14.01
C THR A 31 -6.61 -34.65 -12.62
N PHE A 32 -5.29 -34.77 -12.47
CA PHE A 32 -4.62 -34.57 -11.20
C PHE A 32 -4.91 -33.14 -10.73
N TYR A 33 -5.68 -33.04 -9.64
CA TYR A 33 -6.01 -31.76 -9.03
C TYR A 33 -4.83 -31.36 -8.17
N ASP A 34 -4.08 -30.34 -8.60
CA ASP A 34 -3.06 -29.73 -7.76
C ASP A 34 -3.76 -29.08 -6.56
N LYS A 35 -3.43 -29.57 -5.36
CA LYS A 35 -4.00 -29.10 -4.09
C LYS A 35 -3.42 -27.76 -3.65
N THR A 36 -2.47 -27.20 -4.40
CA THR A 36 -1.90 -25.89 -4.15
C THR A 36 -2.56 -24.84 -5.04
N LEU A 37 -3.26 -23.91 -4.39
CA LEU A 37 -3.91 -22.79 -5.08
C LEU A 37 -2.88 -21.71 -5.44
N ILE A 38 -3.11 -21.06 -6.58
CA ILE A 38 -2.29 -19.94 -7.05
C ILE A 38 -2.46 -18.77 -6.07
N THR A 39 -1.37 -18.38 -5.42
CA THR A 39 -1.37 -17.20 -4.53
C THR A 39 -1.34 -15.92 -5.37
N LEU A 40 -2.30 -15.03 -5.17
CA LEU A 40 -2.39 -13.76 -5.89
C LEU A 40 -1.37 -12.74 -5.33
N ALA A 41 -0.79 -11.94 -6.22
CA ALA A 41 0.07 -10.84 -5.82
C ALA A 41 -0.74 -9.80 -5.01
N SER A 42 -0.21 -9.38 -3.87
CA SER A 42 -0.81 -8.34 -3.03
C SER A 42 0.10 -7.09 -3.04
N PRO A 43 -0.48 -5.88 -3.05
CA PRO A 43 0.29 -4.64 -2.93
C PRO A 43 1.18 -4.57 -1.67
N TYR A 44 2.29 -3.83 -1.77
CA TYR A 44 3.12 -3.50 -0.62
C TYR A 44 2.45 -2.41 0.22
N LEU A 45 2.24 -2.70 1.51
CA LEU A 45 1.66 -1.78 2.50
C LEU A 45 2.77 -0.87 3.07
N VAL A 46 2.81 0.37 2.60
CA VAL A 46 3.94 1.29 2.83
C VAL A 46 3.54 2.55 3.58
N HIS A 47 2.26 2.93 3.56
CA HIS A 47 1.81 4.20 4.12
C HIS A 47 1.84 4.21 5.66
N ASP A 48 1.78 3.05 6.31
CA ASP A 48 1.87 2.96 7.78
C ASP A 48 3.31 3.00 8.33
N GLN A 49 4.34 2.85 7.47
CA GLN A 49 5.71 2.63 7.94
C GLN A 49 6.41 3.92 8.42
N PHE A 50 6.04 5.07 7.84
CA PHE A 50 6.75 6.34 8.05
C PHE A 50 6.04 7.30 9.01
N GLY A 51 4.86 6.92 9.50
CA GLY A 51 4.07 7.71 10.43
C GLY A 51 4.55 7.55 11.87
N GLN A 52 4.40 8.60 12.67
CA GLN A 52 4.68 8.53 14.10
C GLN A 52 3.63 7.65 14.79
N LYS A 53 4.07 6.53 15.38
CA LYS A 53 3.18 5.63 16.13
C LYS A 53 2.90 6.19 17.52
N ARG A 54 1.65 6.50 17.82
CA ARG A 54 1.20 6.93 19.15
C ARG A 54 -0.08 6.19 19.53
N ASP A 55 0.06 5.04 20.15
CA ASP A 55 -1.10 4.22 20.49
C ASP A 55 -1.82 4.73 21.74
N ILE A 56 -3.14 4.57 21.76
CA ILE A 56 -3.98 4.88 22.92
C ILE A 56 -3.90 3.69 23.88
N PRO A 57 -3.51 3.87 25.15
CA PRO A 57 -3.50 2.77 26.11
C PRO A 57 -4.91 2.20 26.31
N LYS A 58 -5.01 0.92 26.70
CA LYS A 58 -6.29 0.28 26.99
C LYS A 58 -7.06 1.10 28.03
N ASN A 59 -8.35 1.36 27.77
CA ASN A 59 -9.24 2.25 28.53
C ASN A 59 -8.94 3.77 28.43
N GLY A 60 -8.09 4.20 27.51
CA GLY A 60 -7.74 5.62 27.29
C GLY A 60 -8.77 6.45 26.51
N GLY A 61 -9.95 5.92 26.20
CA GLY A 61 -10.96 6.57 25.36
C GLY A 61 -10.78 6.31 23.85
N LYS A 62 -11.59 6.99 23.03
CA LYS A 62 -11.60 6.84 21.55
C LYS A 62 -10.92 7.99 20.81
N ILE A 63 -10.55 9.06 21.50
CA ILE A 63 -10.01 10.28 20.90
C ILE A 63 -8.57 10.43 21.38
N ILE A 64 -7.64 10.58 20.43
CA ILE A 64 -6.27 10.99 20.70
C ILE A 64 -6.12 12.47 20.36
N GLU A 65 -5.49 13.21 21.26
CA GLU A 65 -5.19 14.63 21.09
C GLU A 65 -3.67 14.80 20.93
N PHE A 66 -3.24 15.23 19.75
CA PHE A 66 -1.87 15.63 19.48
C PHE A 66 -1.72 17.11 19.81
N ARG A 67 -0.75 17.45 20.66
CA ARG A 67 -0.47 18.84 21.03
C ARG A 67 0.83 19.29 20.39
N LYS A 68 0.83 20.49 19.81
CA LYS A 68 2.03 21.16 19.29
C LYS A 68 2.12 22.58 19.83
N PHE A 69 3.35 23.00 20.13
CA PHE A 69 3.66 24.39 20.46
C PHE A 69 3.86 25.17 19.16
N SER A 70 3.35 26.40 19.08
CA SER A 70 3.69 27.30 17.98
C SER A 70 5.16 27.73 18.08
N SER A 71 5.83 27.94 16.95
CA SER A 71 7.18 28.50 16.95
C SER A 71 7.18 29.92 17.53
N LEU A 72 8.23 30.25 18.27
CA LEU A 72 8.44 31.61 18.76
C LEU A 72 8.96 32.48 17.60
N PRO A 73 8.48 33.72 17.43
CA PRO A 73 9.00 34.61 16.41
C PRO A 73 10.47 34.94 16.69
N LYS A 74 11.24 35.23 15.63
CA LYS A 74 12.64 35.67 15.76
C LYS A 74 12.70 36.98 16.56
N ALA A 75 13.53 37.03 17.60
CA ALA A 75 13.78 38.24 18.37
C ALA A 75 14.69 39.18 17.56
N LEU A 76 14.09 40.07 16.75
CA LEU A 76 14.81 40.97 15.84
C LEU A 76 15.10 42.36 16.46
N THR A 77 14.54 42.65 17.64
CA THR A 77 14.77 43.89 18.37
C THR A 77 16.02 43.77 19.25
N PRO A 78 17.07 44.59 19.04
CA PRO A 78 18.25 44.60 19.92
C PRO A 78 17.86 44.96 21.36
N LEU A 79 18.50 44.31 22.32
CA LEU A 79 18.29 44.58 23.74
C LEU A 79 18.88 45.95 24.10
N THR A 80 18.11 46.77 24.81
CA THR A 80 18.63 48.00 25.42
C THR A 80 19.12 47.69 26.83
N GLU A 81 20.36 48.08 27.12
CA GLU A 81 20.96 47.87 28.44
C GLU A 81 20.10 48.51 29.54
N GLY A 82 19.81 47.76 30.61
CA GLY A 82 18.97 48.22 31.72
C GLY A 82 17.45 48.08 31.54
N VAL A 83 16.95 47.60 30.39
CA VAL A 83 15.50 47.38 30.15
C VAL A 83 15.18 45.89 30.04
N THR A 84 14.26 45.39 30.87
CA THR A 84 13.74 44.03 30.75
C THR A 84 12.77 43.92 29.56
N PRO A 85 13.03 43.06 28.55
CA PRO A 85 12.14 42.88 27.41
C PRO A 85 10.80 42.24 27.81
N THR A 86 9.74 42.53 27.06
CA THR A 86 8.47 41.84 27.18
C THR A 86 8.63 40.38 26.76
N GLY A 87 8.32 39.44 27.66
CA GLY A 87 8.42 38.00 27.39
C GLY A 87 7.39 37.52 26.36
N ASN A 88 7.75 36.49 25.60
CA ASN A 88 6.83 35.82 24.68
C ASN A 88 5.91 34.85 25.44
N LYS A 89 4.66 34.73 25.00
CA LYS A 89 3.72 33.70 25.50
C LYS A 89 3.84 32.44 24.65
N LEU A 90 3.84 31.28 25.29
CA LEU A 90 3.77 29.98 24.61
C LEU A 90 2.30 29.70 24.25
N ASN A 91 2.00 29.45 22.98
CA ASN A 91 0.70 28.98 22.54
C ASN A 91 0.75 27.48 22.23
N VAL A 92 -0.27 26.75 22.68
CA VAL A 92 -0.47 25.32 22.40
C VAL A 92 -1.67 25.19 21.47
N SER A 93 -1.52 24.41 20.40
CA SER A 93 -2.62 24.01 19.53
C SER A 93 -2.82 22.49 19.61
N SER A 94 -4.08 22.07 19.57
CA SER A 94 -4.51 20.67 19.68
C SER A 94 -5.08 20.17 18.35
N ILE A 95 -4.64 19.01 17.90
CA ILE A 95 -5.18 18.28 16.75
C ILE A 95 -5.75 16.97 17.29
N SER A 96 -7.06 16.76 17.18
CA SER A 96 -7.72 15.53 17.64
C SER A 96 -7.98 14.56 16.50
N ALA A 97 -7.86 13.26 16.77
CA ALA A 97 -8.29 12.18 15.88
C ALA A 97 -9.12 11.15 16.65
N THR A 98 -10.19 10.65 16.05
CA THR A 98 -11.05 9.61 16.62
C THR A 98 -10.67 8.27 16.00
N VAL A 99 -10.54 7.24 16.83
CA VAL A 99 -10.28 5.87 16.37
C VAL A 99 -11.60 5.22 15.94
N GLU A 100 -11.62 4.69 14.71
CA GLU A 100 -12.73 3.93 14.15
C GLU A 100 -12.40 2.44 14.07
N GLN A 101 -13.45 1.63 14.02
CA GLN A 101 -13.35 0.17 13.93
C GLN A 101 -13.74 -0.29 12.52
N TYR A 102 -12.87 -1.09 11.91
CA TYR A 102 -13.06 -1.68 10.60
C TYR A 102 -13.04 -3.20 10.72
N GLY A 103 -13.74 -3.91 9.84
CA GLY A 103 -13.75 -5.36 9.81
C GLY A 103 -14.66 -5.91 8.71
N ASP A 104 -14.43 -7.16 8.36
CA ASP A 104 -15.23 -7.92 7.41
C ASP A 104 -15.20 -9.42 7.78
N TYR A 105 -16.17 -10.18 7.29
CA TYR A 105 -16.29 -11.61 7.57
C TYR A 105 -16.91 -12.40 6.41
N ILE A 106 -16.55 -13.68 6.34
CA ILE A 106 -17.11 -14.66 5.39
C ILE A 106 -17.80 -15.76 6.20
N GLU A 107 -19.03 -16.09 5.83
CA GLU A 107 -19.76 -17.25 6.33
C GLU A 107 -19.55 -18.45 5.40
N GLN A 108 -19.33 -19.64 5.97
CA GLN A 108 -19.27 -20.90 5.22
C GLN A 108 -20.29 -21.88 5.77
N THR A 109 -20.88 -22.68 4.87
CA THR A 109 -21.85 -23.73 5.25
C THR A 109 -21.16 -25.06 5.50
N ASP A 110 -21.75 -25.88 6.36
CA ASP A 110 -21.26 -27.21 6.70
C ASP A 110 -21.18 -28.15 5.48
N LEU A 111 -22.16 -28.09 4.56
CA LEU A 111 -22.15 -28.86 3.33
C LEU A 111 -21.02 -28.42 2.40
N LEU A 112 -20.71 -27.12 2.33
CA LEU A 112 -19.60 -26.62 1.53
C LEU A 112 -18.25 -27.10 2.11
N GLU A 113 -18.06 -27.01 3.43
CA GLU A 113 -16.84 -27.53 4.07
C GLU A 113 -16.66 -29.05 3.89
N LEU A 114 -17.75 -29.82 3.84
CA LEU A 114 -17.69 -31.28 3.69
C LEU A 114 -17.56 -31.74 2.23
N THR A 115 -18.02 -30.93 1.27
CA THR A 115 -18.02 -31.28 -0.16
C THR A 115 -16.88 -30.63 -0.93
N ALA A 116 -16.29 -29.56 -0.40
CA ALA A 116 -15.13 -28.90 -1.01
C ALA A 116 -13.90 -29.81 -0.96
N VAL A 117 -13.25 -29.94 -2.11
CA VAL A 117 -11.97 -30.67 -2.24
C VAL A 117 -10.82 -29.85 -1.61
N ASP A 118 -10.93 -28.52 -1.64
CA ASP A 118 -9.98 -27.57 -1.08
C ASP A 118 -10.32 -27.14 0.34
N ASN A 119 -9.29 -26.72 1.09
CA ASN A 119 -9.48 -26.15 2.42
C ASN A 119 -9.96 -24.69 2.32
N THR A 120 -11.26 -24.50 2.13
CA THR A 120 -11.92 -23.20 1.97
C THR A 120 -11.72 -22.25 3.17
N ILE A 121 -11.44 -22.79 4.36
CA ILE A 121 -11.18 -22.02 5.58
C ILE A 121 -9.82 -21.31 5.49
N VAL A 122 -8.79 -22.02 5.05
CA VAL A 122 -7.43 -21.46 4.91
C VAL A 122 -7.41 -20.37 3.85
N GLU A 123 -8.13 -20.56 2.75
CA GLU A 123 -8.18 -19.60 1.66
C GLU A 123 -8.99 -18.35 2.01
N ALA A 124 -10.14 -18.52 2.67
CA ALA A 124 -10.90 -17.40 3.22
C ALA A 124 -10.03 -16.58 4.19
N THR A 125 -9.25 -17.25 5.05
CA THR A 125 -8.32 -16.59 5.98
C THR A 125 -7.27 -15.76 5.25
N LYS A 126 -6.65 -16.30 4.19
CA LYS A 126 -5.65 -15.57 3.39
C LYS A 126 -6.25 -14.35 2.69
N GLN A 127 -7.44 -14.49 2.10
CA GLN A 127 -8.13 -13.38 1.43
C GLN A 127 -8.50 -12.28 2.42
N LEU A 128 -9.06 -12.65 3.58
CA LEU A 128 -9.38 -11.71 4.65
C LEU A 128 -8.14 -11.01 5.20
N ALA A 129 -7.01 -11.72 5.33
CA ALA A 129 -5.75 -11.10 5.76
C ALA A 129 -5.22 -10.07 4.75
N SER A 130 -5.27 -10.37 3.45
CA SER A 130 -4.89 -9.42 2.39
C SER A 130 -5.81 -8.20 2.38
N GLN A 131 -7.12 -8.41 2.46
CA GLN A 131 -8.12 -7.34 2.54
C GLN A 131 -7.92 -6.45 3.77
N ALA A 132 -7.65 -7.04 4.94
CA ALA A 132 -7.39 -6.30 6.18
C ALA A 132 -6.18 -5.37 6.03
N GLY A 133 -5.09 -5.88 5.46
CA GLY A 133 -3.88 -5.10 5.18
C GLY A 133 -4.14 -3.91 4.26
N LEU A 134 -4.82 -4.16 3.14
CA LEU A 134 -5.18 -3.12 2.17
C LEU A 134 -6.09 -2.05 2.75
N THR A 135 -7.05 -2.45 3.58
CA THR A 135 -7.98 -1.52 4.24
C THR A 135 -7.22 -0.59 5.18
N MET A 136 -6.32 -1.14 6.01
CA MET A 136 -5.53 -0.36 6.95
C MET A 136 -4.62 0.66 6.26
N ASP A 137 -3.97 0.25 5.18
CA ASP A 137 -3.09 1.12 4.40
C ASP A 137 -3.90 2.20 3.66
N THR A 138 -5.07 1.86 3.10
CA THR A 138 -5.98 2.79 2.42
C THR A 138 -6.49 3.89 3.35
N ILE A 139 -6.79 3.57 4.62
CA ILE A 139 -7.22 4.57 5.62
C ILE A 139 -6.11 5.59 5.86
N VAL A 140 -4.88 5.13 6.07
CA VAL A 140 -3.72 6.01 6.26
C VAL A 140 -3.49 6.86 5.01
N ARG A 141 -3.52 6.22 3.82
CA ARG A 141 -3.36 6.87 2.52
C ARG A 141 -4.37 8.00 2.30
N ASN A 142 -5.67 7.76 2.54
CA ASN A 142 -6.70 8.75 2.29
C ASN A 142 -6.51 10.00 3.17
N GLU A 143 -6.06 9.82 4.42
CA GLU A 143 -5.73 10.96 5.27
C GLU A 143 -4.48 11.71 4.77
N ILE A 144 -3.36 11.04 4.48
CA ILE A 144 -2.13 11.75 4.06
C ILE A 144 -2.30 12.43 2.70
N VAL A 145 -3.05 11.81 1.79
CA VAL A 145 -3.35 12.36 0.47
C VAL A 145 -4.25 13.59 0.56
N GLY A 146 -5.05 13.77 1.61
CA GLY A 146 -5.92 14.95 1.78
C GLY A 146 -5.21 16.28 2.08
N GLY A 147 -3.87 16.33 2.05
CA GLY A 147 -3.08 17.53 2.32
C GLY A 147 -3.33 18.70 1.36
N THR A 148 -3.05 19.92 1.82
CA THR A 148 -3.25 21.17 1.06
C THR A 148 -2.03 21.57 0.24
N ASN A 149 -0.86 21.04 0.55
CA ASN A 149 0.39 21.36 -0.13
C ASN A 149 0.56 20.50 -1.38
N VAL A 150 0.16 21.06 -2.52
CA VAL A 150 0.08 20.35 -3.80
C VAL A 150 1.00 20.99 -4.83
N LEU A 151 1.81 20.17 -5.48
CA LEU A 151 2.59 20.53 -6.66
C LEU A 151 1.99 19.84 -7.87
N TYR A 152 1.63 20.63 -8.88
CA TYR A 152 1.15 20.11 -10.15
C TYR A 152 2.29 20.03 -11.16
N CYS A 153 2.47 18.88 -11.79
CA CYS A 153 3.48 18.73 -12.83
C CYS A 153 3.10 19.62 -14.03
N PRO A 154 4.05 20.41 -14.59
CA PRO A 154 3.75 21.27 -15.73
C PRO A 154 3.45 20.41 -16.96
N LYS A 155 2.56 20.92 -17.80
CA LYS A 155 2.31 20.37 -19.12
C LYS A 155 3.49 20.68 -20.04
N VAL A 156 3.93 19.68 -20.79
CA VAL A 156 5.03 19.80 -21.74
C VAL A 156 4.52 19.54 -23.15
N ASN A 157 4.70 20.50 -24.05
CA ASN A 157 4.45 20.32 -25.47
C ASN A 157 5.70 20.72 -26.25
N GLY A 158 6.53 19.74 -26.60
CA GLY A 158 7.88 19.98 -27.12
C GLY A 158 8.77 20.66 -26.07
N GLU A 159 9.35 21.81 -26.40
CA GLU A 159 10.21 22.59 -25.50
C GLU A 159 9.45 23.58 -24.60
N THR A 160 8.14 23.75 -24.83
CA THR A 160 7.34 24.72 -24.06
C THR A 160 6.69 24.05 -22.86
N GLU A 161 6.90 24.65 -21.70
CA GLU A 161 6.26 24.25 -20.46
C GLU A 161 5.17 25.22 -20.05
N THR A 162 3.99 24.70 -19.74
CA THR A 162 2.89 25.47 -19.19
C THR A 162 2.56 25.01 -17.78
N ALA A 163 2.49 25.96 -16.85
CA ALA A 163 2.17 25.66 -15.47
C ALA A 163 0.72 25.19 -15.35
N VAL A 164 0.51 24.12 -14.58
CA VAL A 164 -0.80 23.61 -14.23
C VAL A 164 -1.13 24.08 -12.81
N THR A 165 -2.36 24.55 -12.58
CA THR A 165 -2.79 25.10 -11.28
C THR A 165 -3.93 24.30 -10.63
N SER A 166 -4.44 23.28 -11.33
CA SER A 166 -5.53 22.45 -10.83
C SER A 166 -5.44 21.02 -11.38
N ARG A 167 -5.99 20.07 -10.61
CA ARG A 167 -6.07 18.65 -10.99
C ARG A 167 -6.75 18.43 -12.34
N GLY A 168 -7.85 19.14 -12.59
CA GLY A 168 -8.64 19.01 -13.82
C GLY A 168 -7.92 19.43 -15.10
N ALA A 169 -6.77 20.10 -14.99
CA ALA A 169 -5.94 20.49 -16.12
C ALA A 169 -4.77 19.52 -16.39
N ILE A 170 -4.59 18.48 -15.56
CA ILE A 170 -3.56 17.46 -15.75
C ILE A 170 -3.99 16.52 -16.87
N ASP A 171 -3.13 16.37 -17.87
CA ASP A 171 -3.29 15.40 -18.96
C ASP A 171 -2.10 14.42 -19.02
N SER A 172 -2.08 13.52 -20.01
CA SER A 172 -1.02 12.54 -20.20
C SER A 172 0.36 13.14 -20.51
N THR A 173 0.44 14.44 -20.82
CA THR A 173 1.71 15.13 -21.08
C THR A 173 2.29 15.80 -19.82
N CYS A 174 1.54 15.80 -18.72
CA CYS A 174 1.97 16.32 -17.42
C CYS A 174 2.77 15.26 -16.63
N LEU A 175 3.88 14.78 -17.18
CA LEU A 175 4.69 13.72 -16.58
C LEU A 175 5.50 14.23 -15.38
N LEU A 176 5.74 13.36 -14.39
CA LEU A 176 6.64 13.64 -13.28
C LEU A 176 8.09 13.70 -13.78
N ARG A 177 8.80 14.78 -13.45
CA ARG A 177 10.18 14.98 -13.86
C ARG A 177 11.13 15.13 -12.68
N VAL A 178 12.41 14.87 -12.92
CA VAL A 178 13.50 14.98 -11.95
C VAL A 178 13.47 16.34 -11.26
N LYS A 179 13.31 17.43 -12.03
CA LYS A 179 13.25 18.79 -11.49
C LYS A 179 12.07 19.04 -10.53
N ASP A 180 10.94 18.37 -10.73
CA ASP A 180 9.75 18.53 -9.88
C ASP A 180 9.98 17.87 -8.52
N VAL A 181 10.72 16.74 -8.51
CA VAL A 181 11.21 16.10 -7.28
C VAL A 181 12.20 17.01 -6.54
N PHE A 182 13.15 17.63 -7.25
CA PHE A 182 14.09 18.59 -6.65
C PHE A 182 13.37 19.81 -6.08
N LYS A 183 12.34 20.32 -6.77
CA LYS A 183 11.50 21.42 -6.29
C LYS A 183 10.77 21.04 -5.00
N ALA A 184 10.12 19.88 -4.95
CA ALA A 184 9.47 19.39 -3.74
C ALA A 184 10.47 19.24 -2.58
N ALA A 185 11.65 18.68 -2.82
CA ALA A 185 12.70 18.56 -1.82
C ALA A 185 13.23 19.93 -1.35
N ALA A 186 13.29 20.93 -2.23
CA ALA A 186 13.68 22.29 -1.89
C ALA A 186 12.61 23.02 -1.05
N GLU A 187 11.33 22.84 -1.37
CA GLU A 187 10.21 23.40 -0.59
C GLU A 187 10.17 22.80 0.83
N LEU A 188 10.32 21.48 0.97
CA LEU A 188 10.44 20.84 2.29
C LEU A 188 11.62 21.37 3.10
N LYS A 189 12.78 21.59 2.45
CA LYS A 189 13.93 22.22 3.11
C LYS A 189 13.65 23.67 3.52
N ALA A 190 12.97 24.45 2.68
CA ALA A 190 12.60 25.83 2.98
C ALA A 190 11.62 25.91 4.19
N MET A 191 10.76 24.90 4.34
CA MET A 191 9.86 24.74 5.49
C MET A 191 10.56 24.12 6.73
N ASN A 192 11.87 23.83 6.66
CA ASN A 192 12.63 23.16 7.72
C ASN A 192 12.07 21.78 8.12
N ALA A 193 11.48 21.05 7.17
CA ALA A 193 10.98 19.71 7.42
C ALA A 193 12.13 18.77 7.83
N PRO A 194 12.01 18.03 8.94
CA PRO A 194 13.00 17.05 9.34
C PRO A 194 13.00 15.88 8.36
N LYS A 195 14.16 15.27 8.18
CA LYS A 195 14.36 14.11 7.30
C LYS A 195 14.20 12.80 8.08
N ILE A 196 13.76 11.75 7.40
CA ILE A 196 13.71 10.37 7.90
C ILE A 196 15.02 9.69 7.49
N ASP A 197 15.83 9.27 8.47
CA ASP A 197 17.12 8.61 8.23
C ASP A 197 18.05 9.36 7.25
N GLY A 198 18.02 10.70 7.29
CA GLY A 198 18.85 11.56 6.44
C GLY A 198 18.27 11.86 5.05
N TYR A 199 17.11 11.30 4.69
CA TYR A 199 16.42 11.50 3.42
C TYR A 199 14.93 11.86 3.61
N TYR A 200 14.28 12.40 2.58
CA TYR A 200 12.81 12.42 2.52
C TYR A 200 12.32 11.11 1.91
N VAL A 201 11.09 10.70 2.22
CA VAL A 201 10.50 9.46 1.66
C VAL A 201 9.46 9.82 0.61
N GLY A 202 9.57 9.25 -0.57
CA GLY A 202 8.65 9.39 -1.70
C GLY A 202 7.85 8.12 -1.93
N ILE A 203 6.53 8.15 -1.79
CA ILE A 203 5.67 7.02 -2.18
C ILE A 203 5.16 7.27 -3.60
N ILE A 204 5.48 6.37 -4.52
CA ILE A 204 5.23 6.53 -5.95
C ILE A 204 4.54 5.30 -6.54
N HIS A 205 3.67 5.52 -7.54
CA HIS A 205 3.06 4.43 -8.30
C HIS A 205 4.05 3.87 -9.35
N PRO A 206 4.11 2.55 -9.60
CA PRO A 206 5.05 1.96 -10.57
C PRO A 206 5.02 2.57 -11.98
N TYR A 207 3.84 3.00 -12.45
CA TYR A 207 3.73 3.66 -13.76
C TYR A 207 4.42 5.03 -13.81
N VAL A 208 4.31 5.82 -12.73
CA VAL A 208 5.00 7.11 -12.64
C VAL A 208 6.50 6.89 -12.39
N ALA A 209 6.86 5.85 -11.65
CA ALA A 209 8.26 5.46 -11.46
C ALA A 209 8.92 5.11 -12.80
N TYR A 210 8.24 4.37 -13.67
CA TYR A 210 8.71 4.08 -15.03
C TYR A 210 8.97 5.37 -15.84
N ASP A 211 8.01 6.30 -15.84
CA ASP A 211 8.13 7.57 -16.56
C ASP A 211 9.31 8.41 -16.02
N LEU A 212 9.46 8.47 -14.69
CA LEU A 212 10.58 9.17 -14.03
C LEU A 212 11.94 8.52 -14.34
N MET A 213 12.03 7.19 -14.37
CA MET A 213 13.26 6.48 -14.74
C MET A 213 13.67 6.73 -16.18
N GLN A 214 12.68 6.74 -17.10
CA GLN A 214 12.94 6.99 -18.51
C GLN A 214 13.45 8.42 -18.73
N GLU A 215 12.89 9.40 -18.02
CA GLU A 215 13.34 10.80 -18.10
C GLU A 215 14.70 11.01 -17.42
N ALA A 216 14.95 10.37 -16.28
CA ALA A 216 16.20 10.50 -15.54
C ALA A 216 17.41 9.87 -16.28
N GLY A 217 17.19 8.95 -17.20
CA GLY A 217 18.23 8.35 -18.05
C GLY A 217 19.48 7.92 -17.27
N ASN A 218 20.65 8.42 -17.66
CA ASN A 218 21.93 8.12 -17.00
C ASN A 218 22.08 8.73 -15.59
N GLN A 219 21.28 9.73 -15.22
CA GLN A 219 21.40 10.42 -13.91
C GLN A 219 20.84 9.56 -12.75
N TRP A 220 19.99 8.57 -13.06
CA TRP A 220 19.47 7.62 -12.07
C TRP A 220 20.55 6.62 -11.62
N MET A 221 21.38 6.12 -12.55
CA MET A 221 22.41 5.11 -12.28
C MET A 221 23.62 5.63 -11.50
N GLU A 222 23.94 6.93 -11.56
CA GLU A 222 25.13 7.47 -10.88
C GLU A 222 24.93 7.67 -9.37
N VAL A 223 23.70 7.89 -8.89
CA VAL A 223 23.42 8.02 -7.45
C VAL A 223 23.40 6.66 -6.75
N GLN A 224 22.94 5.61 -7.44
CA GLN A 224 22.88 4.24 -6.91
C GLN A 224 24.28 3.62 -6.71
N LYS A 225 25.31 4.08 -7.45
CA LYS A 225 26.71 3.63 -7.27
C LYS A 225 27.37 4.16 -5.99
N TYR A 226 26.81 5.21 -5.36
CA TYR A 226 27.35 5.80 -4.12
C TYR A 226 26.47 5.56 -2.89
N ALA A 227 25.35 4.85 -3.01
CA ALA A 227 24.54 4.45 -1.86
C ALA A 227 25.21 3.25 -1.16
N THR A 228 25.81 3.49 0.01
CA THR A 228 26.26 2.43 0.92
C THR A 228 25.09 1.48 1.25
N PRO A 229 25.34 0.16 1.36
CA PRO A 229 24.30 -0.88 1.42
C PRO A 229 23.52 -0.97 2.75
N GLU A 230 23.57 0.04 3.62
CA GLU A 230 23.23 -0.16 5.03
C GLU A 230 21.78 0.06 5.44
N ASN A 231 20.86 0.55 4.60
CA ASN A 231 19.43 0.54 4.91
C ASN A 231 18.60 0.51 3.63
N MET A 232 18.57 -0.67 2.98
CA MET A 232 17.68 -0.95 1.85
C MET A 232 16.28 -1.27 2.38
N LEU A 233 15.34 -0.34 2.22
CA LEU A 233 13.95 -0.58 2.59
C LEU A 233 13.32 -1.57 1.59
N LYS A 234 12.37 -2.40 2.03
CA LYS A 234 11.66 -3.32 1.12
C LYS A 234 10.87 -2.51 0.08
N GLY A 235 11.26 -2.60 -1.19
CA GLY A 235 10.61 -1.87 -2.30
C GLY A 235 11.24 -0.51 -2.64
N GLU A 236 12.45 -0.23 -2.15
CA GLU A 236 13.21 0.98 -2.51
C GLU A 236 13.77 0.88 -3.94
N ILE A 237 13.47 1.89 -4.76
CA ILE A 237 13.88 1.96 -6.17
C ILE A 237 15.22 2.65 -6.34
N GLY A 238 15.48 3.65 -5.48
CA GLY A 238 16.60 4.56 -5.62
C GLY A 238 16.37 5.87 -4.88
N CYS A 239 17.42 6.69 -4.83
CA CYS A 239 17.38 8.02 -4.24
C CYS A 239 17.68 9.09 -5.30
N LEU A 240 16.84 10.12 -5.35
CA LEU A 240 16.97 11.24 -6.28
C LEU A 240 16.69 12.54 -5.52
N GLY A 241 17.57 13.53 -5.65
CA GLY A 241 17.40 14.85 -5.02
C GLY A 241 17.30 14.86 -3.48
N GLY A 242 17.77 13.81 -2.81
CA GLY A 242 17.65 13.64 -1.36
C GLY A 242 16.30 13.06 -0.91
N VAL A 243 15.53 12.50 -1.84
CA VAL A 243 14.29 11.75 -1.62
C VAL A 243 14.56 10.28 -1.98
N ARG A 244 14.16 9.34 -1.11
CA ARG A 244 14.18 7.89 -1.35
C ARG A 244 12.79 7.45 -1.79
N PHE A 245 12.70 6.75 -2.92
CA PHE A 245 11.42 6.31 -3.47
C PHE A 245 11.08 4.88 -3.07
N VAL A 246 9.84 4.68 -2.65
CA VAL A 246 9.24 3.38 -2.35
C VAL A 246 8.03 3.18 -3.27
N GLU A 247 8.00 2.08 -4.01
CA GLU A 247 6.88 1.76 -4.90
C GLU A 247 5.72 1.14 -4.14
N SER A 248 4.51 1.58 -4.48
CA SER A 248 3.30 0.83 -4.16
C SER A 248 2.24 1.05 -5.21
N THR A 249 1.57 -0.05 -5.61
CA THR A 249 0.37 0.01 -6.47
C THR A 249 -0.82 0.63 -5.74
N GLU A 250 -0.76 0.75 -4.40
CA GLU A 250 -1.75 1.49 -3.61
C GLU A 250 -1.47 3.01 -3.56
N ALA A 251 -0.49 3.53 -4.29
CA ALA A 251 -0.39 4.98 -4.47
C ALA A 251 -1.69 5.52 -5.12
N LYS A 252 -2.18 6.67 -4.65
CA LYS A 252 -3.52 7.18 -5.03
C LYS A 252 -3.58 7.60 -6.50
N ILE A 253 -4.67 7.22 -7.17
CA ILE A 253 -5.00 7.58 -8.55
C ILE A 253 -6.42 8.17 -8.59
N TRP A 254 -6.58 9.34 -9.21
CA TRP A 254 -7.89 9.93 -9.51
C TRP A 254 -8.14 9.93 -11.01
N ASN A 255 -9.38 9.70 -11.43
CA ASN A 255 -9.80 9.88 -12.83
C ASN A 255 -10.48 11.25 -13.02
N GLU A 256 -9.85 12.29 -12.49
CA GLU A 256 -10.35 13.67 -12.46
C GLU A 256 -9.48 14.63 -13.28
N GLY A 257 -8.53 14.11 -14.06
CA GLY A 257 -7.71 14.89 -14.98
C GLY A 257 -8.49 15.40 -16.18
N ALA A 258 -7.81 16.13 -17.05
CA ALA A 258 -8.38 16.63 -18.30
C ALA A 258 -8.97 15.46 -19.10
N ASN A 259 -10.24 15.59 -19.51
CA ASN A 259 -10.99 14.54 -20.21
C ASN A 259 -11.06 13.20 -19.47
N GLY A 260 -11.01 13.21 -18.13
CA GLY A 260 -11.05 11.99 -17.31
C GLY A 260 -9.73 11.23 -17.25
N ALA A 261 -8.61 11.89 -17.60
CA ALA A 261 -7.28 11.29 -17.48
C ALA A 261 -6.97 10.90 -16.03
N ALA A 262 -6.24 9.78 -15.88
CA ALA A 262 -5.74 9.36 -14.58
C ALA A 262 -4.63 10.30 -14.09
N VAL A 263 -4.81 10.80 -12.87
CA VAL A 263 -3.89 11.64 -12.11
C VAL A 263 -3.32 10.82 -10.96
N PHE A 264 -2.02 10.71 -10.91
CA PHE A 264 -1.29 9.97 -9.89
C PHE A 264 -0.80 10.91 -8.80
N ALA A 265 -0.94 10.48 -7.54
CA ALA A 265 -0.43 11.18 -6.38
C ALA A 265 0.91 10.58 -5.96
N THR A 266 1.99 11.32 -6.12
CA THR A 266 3.29 11.00 -5.51
C THR A 266 3.44 11.79 -4.21
N LEU A 267 3.64 11.11 -3.09
CA LEU A 267 3.72 11.75 -1.78
C LEU A 267 5.17 11.87 -1.35
N ILE A 268 5.63 13.08 -1.07
CA ILE A 268 6.95 13.34 -0.48
C ILE A 268 6.77 13.72 0.99
N ILE A 269 7.41 12.96 1.86
CA ILE A 269 7.14 12.94 3.30
C ILE A 269 8.42 13.25 4.08
N GLY A 270 8.32 14.22 4.99
CA GLY A 270 9.29 14.46 6.07
C GLY A 270 8.94 13.71 7.35
N ALA A 271 9.89 13.64 8.28
CA ALA A 271 9.67 13.00 9.57
C ALA A 271 8.56 13.71 10.37
N ASP A 272 7.81 12.94 11.16
CA ASP A 272 6.70 13.43 12.00
C ASP A 272 5.57 14.17 11.24
N ALA A 273 5.48 14.06 9.91
CA ALA A 273 4.45 14.71 9.12
C ALA A 273 3.03 14.24 9.49
N TYR A 274 2.87 12.97 9.82
CA TYR A 274 1.60 12.36 10.20
C TYR A 274 1.78 11.35 11.34
N GLY A 275 0.73 11.22 12.15
CA GLY A 275 0.63 10.29 13.25
C GLY A 275 -0.31 9.16 12.87
N VAL A 276 0.07 7.95 13.23
CA VAL A 276 -0.80 6.79 13.11
C VAL A 276 -1.02 6.20 14.49
N THR A 277 -2.28 5.88 14.77
CA THR A 277 -2.67 5.47 16.11
C THR A 277 -3.62 4.30 16.03
N SER A 278 -3.38 3.35 16.93
CA SER A 278 -4.29 2.26 17.23
C SER A 278 -4.56 2.25 18.74
N VAL A 279 -5.60 1.55 19.18
CA VAL A 279 -5.75 1.27 20.61
C VAL A 279 -4.86 0.09 20.95
N THR A 280 -4.09 0.17 22.04
CA THR A 280 -3.25 -0.94 22.49
C THR A 280 -4.11 -2.17 22.78
N GLY A 281 -3.83 -3.27 22.08
CA GLY A 281 -4.64 -4.50 22.10
C GLY A 281 -5.86 -4.48 21.16
N GLY A 282 -6.03 -3.41 20.38
CA GLY A 282 -7.04 -3.22 19.35
C GLY A 282 -6.48 -3.29 17.93
N GLY A 283 -5.33 -3.95 17.75
CA GLY A 283 -4.80 -4.26 16.41
C GLY A 283 -5.73 -5.17 15.61
N ILE A 284 -5.26 -5.69 14.48
CA ILE A 284 -6.05 -6.65 13.70
C ILE A 284 -6.25 -7.92 14.55
N GLU A 285 -7.48 -8.16 14.96
CA GLU A 285 -7.95 -9.39 15.59
C GLU A 285 -8.57 -10.28 14.51
N HIS A 286 -7.98 -11.46 14.30
CA HIS A 286 -8.57 -12.51 13.50
C HIS A 286 -9.55 -13.33 14.36
N ILE A 287 -10.78 -13.49 13.90
CA ILE A 287 -11.87 -14.11 14.64
C ILE A 287 -12.39 -15.31 13.84
N VAL A 288 -12.34 -16.48 14.45
CA VAL A 288 -12.96 -17.70 13.91
C VAL A 288 -14.09 -18.13 14.84
N LYS A 289 -15.27 -18.35 14.27
CA LYS A 289 -16.42 -18.93 14.96
C LYS A 289 -16.68 -20.33 14.43
N GLN A 290 -16.79 -21.27 15.37
CA GLN A 290 -17.13 -22.66 15.06
C GLN A 290 -18.62 -22.77 14.66
N LYS A 291 -18.97 -23.91 14.05
CA LYS A 291 -20.35 -24.23 13.65
C LYS A 291 -21.32 -24.09 14.82
N GLY A 292 -22.51 -23.54 14.58
CA GLY A 292 -23.52 -23.38 15.61
C GLY A 292 -23.43 -22.09 16.43
N TYR A 293 -22.60 -21.14 16.02
CA TYR A 293 -22.51 -19.86 16.71
C TYR A 293 -23.75 -19.00 16.43
N GLY A 294 -24.27 -18.31 17.46
CA GLY A 294 -25.42 -17.41 17.31
C GLY A 294 -26.74 -18.14 17.05
N ASN A 295 -27.54 -17.64 16.10
CA ASN A 295 -28.83 -18.23 15.71
C ASN A 295 -28.64 -19.32 14.65
N ASP A 296 -27.93 -20.39 15.02
CA ASP A 296 -27.70 -21.56 14.17
C ASP A 296 -27.90 -22.86 14.96
N PRO A 297 -29.17 -23.18 15.32
CA PRO A 297 -29.47 -24.33 16.19
C PRO A 297 -29.13 -25.69 15.57
N LEU A 298 -28.84 -25.74 14.27
CA LEU A 298 -28.51 -26.95 13.52
C LEU A 298 -27.03 -27.04 13.12
N ASN A 299 -26.18 -26.12 13.61
CA ASN A 299 -24.74 -26.11 13.32
C ASN A 299 -24.38 -26.08 11.83
N GLN A 300 -25.16 -25.34 11.03
CA GLN A 300 -25.01 -25.29 9.57
C GLN A 300 -23.99 -24.26 9.09
N ARG A 301 -23.56 -23.31 9.93
CA ARG A 301 -22.73 -22.17 9.52
C ARG A 301 -21.54 -21.93 10.45
N SER A 302 -20.37 -21.75 9.85
CA SER A 302 -19.14 -21.23 10.49
C SER A 302 -18.84 -19.82 9.95
N SER A 303 -18.02 -19.05 10.65
CA SER A 303 -17.53 -17.77 10.11
C SER A 303 -16.09 -17.48 10.47
N ILE A 304 -15.44 -16.77 9.55
CA ILE A 304 -14.06 -16.29 9.67
C ILE A 304 -14.11 -14.81 9.33
N GLY A 305 -13.48 -13.99 10.16
CA GLY A 305 -13.46 -12.55 9.94
C GLY A 305 -12.29 -11.88 10.62
N TRP A 306 -12.15 -10.60 10.37
CA TRP A 306 -11.17 -9.76 11.02
C TRP A 306 -11.84 -8.47 11.50
N LYS A 307 -11.30 -7.90 12.57
CA LYS A 307 -11.62 -6.53 12.99
C LYS A 307 -10.34 -5.83 13.44
N GLY A 308 -10.25 -4.53 13.29
CA GLY A 308 -9.12 -3.74 13.75
C GLY A 308 -9.52 -2.29 14.04
N LEU A 309 -8.79 -1.66 14.95
CA LEU A 309 -8.93 -0.24 15.27
C LEU A 309 -7.76 0.51 14.64
N LYS A 310 -8.08 1.53 13.84
CA LYS A 310 -7.06 2.34 13.16
C LYS A 310 -7.57 3.74 12.95
N THR A 311 -6.68 4.71 13.10
CA THR A 311 -6.88 6.07 12.61
C THR A 311 -5.53 6.70 12.31
N ALA A 312 -5.51 7.59 11.33
CA ALA A 312 -4.35 8.38 10.95
C ALA A 312 -4.73 9.85 10.99
N LYS A 313 -3.75 10.71 11.29
CA LYS A 313 -3.95 12.16 11.26
C LYS A 313 -2.69 12.86 10.79
N ARG A 314 -2.85 13.84 9.90
CA ARG A 314 -1.77 14.77 9.55
C ARG A 314 -1.47 15.66 10.76
N LEU A 315 -0.20 15.74 11.17
CA LEU A 315 0.24 16.53 12.34
C LEU A 315 0.82 17.88 11.91
N VAL A 316 1.63 17.85 10.85
CA VAL A 316 2.29 19.02 10.27
C VAL A 316 2.11 18.96 8.75
N GLU A 317 1.14 19.71 8.22
CA GLU A 317 0.84 19.70 6.78
C GLU A 317 2.02 20.20 5.93
N GLU A 318 2.85 21.08 6.48
CA GLU A 318 4.04 21.62 5.82
C GLU A 318 5.09 20.54 5.51
N TYR A 319 5.09 19.40 6.23
CA TYR A 319 6.07 18.34 6.04
C TYR A 319 5.61 17.26 5.05
N LEU A 320 4.50 17.49 4.37
CA LEU A 320 3.96 16.62 3.35
C LEU A 320 3.72 17.43 2.08
N ILE A 321 4.30 16.98 0.98
CA ILE A 321 4.04 17.54 -0.35
C ILE A 321 3.42 16.45 -1.21
N ARG A 322 2.30 16.76 -1.84
CA ARG A 322 1.66 15.90 -2.83
C ARG A 322 1.97 16.41 -4.23
N ILE A 323 2.71 15.62 -5.00
CA ILE A 323 2.94 15.91 -6.42
C ILE A 323 1.86 15.18 -7.23
N GLU A 324 1.09 15.92 -8.02
CA GLU A 324 0.09 15.38 -8.93
C GLU A 324 0.62 15.40 -10.36
N SER A 325 0.63 14.23 -11.01
CA SER A 325 1.13 14.04 -12.37
C SER A 325 0.20 13.16 -13.20
N GLY A 326 0.27 13.31 -14.52
CA GLY A 326 -0.17 12.28 -15.45
C GLY A 326 0.87 11.17 -15.58
N SER A 327 0.59 10.18 -16.41
CA SER A 327 1.53 9.14 -16.82
C SER A 327 1.26 8.75 -18.27
N ALA A 328 2.26 8.15 -18.94
CA ALA A 328 2.05 7.49 -20.22
C ALA A 328 0.96 6.39 -20.14
N PHE A 329 0.71 5.85 -18.95
CA PHE A 329 -0.28 4.81 -18.69
C PHE A 329 -1.65 5.35 -18.23
N SER A 330 -1.90 6.67 -18.35
CA SER A 330 -3.16 7.27 -17.86
C SER A 330 -4.43 6.70 -18.52
N ALA A 331 -4.34 6.08 -19.69
CA ALA A 331 -5.49 5.47 -20.38
C ALA A 331 -5.93 4.12 -19.80
N THR A 332 -5.04 3.40 -19.10
CA THR A 332 -5.31 2.06 -18.55
C THR A 332 -5.37 2.04 -17.03
N ALA A 333 -4.93 3.12 -16.38
CA ALA A 333 -4.94 3.23 -14.93
C ALA A 333 -6.36 3.35 -14.36
N LYS A 334 -6.61 2.57 -13.31
CA LYS A 334 -7.88 2.61 -12.56
C LYS A 334 -7.70 3.47 -11.32
N ALA A 335 -8.70 4.32 -11.05
CA ALA A 335 -8.76 5.05 -9.78
C ALA A 335 -8.92 4.09 -8.60
N ASN A 336 -8.34 4.44 -7.47
CA ASN A 336 -8.35 3.65 -6.22
C ASN A 336 -8.63 4.54 -5.01
#